data_AF-A0A5C4M3E2-F1
#
_entry.id   AF-A0A5C4M3E2-F1
#
_cell.length_a   1.000
_cell.length_b   1.000
_cell.length_c   1.000
_cell.angle_alpha   90.00
_cell.angle_beta   90.00
_cell.angle_gamma   90.00
#
_symmetry.space_group_name_H-M   'P 1'
#
loop_
_entity.id
_entity.type
_entity.pdbx_description
1 polymer ?
#
loop_
_entity_poly.entity_id
_entity_poly.type
_entity_poly.pdbx_seq_one_letter_code
_entity_poly.pdbx_strand_id
1 'polypeptide(L)' 'MLNSCPHTVAAASYLLGVLRPAESEEFGRHAEDCPYCRREIVELRPVTRVLGEVKAQARP' A
#
# COMPACT_ATOMS: atom_id res chain seq x y z
N MET A 1 23.91 -2.74 -1.20
CA MET A 1 22.75 -3.64 -1.03
C MET A 1 21.51 -2.86 -1.45
N LEU A 2 20.99 -3.09 -2.65
CA LEU A 2 19.76 -2.49 -3.16
C LEU A 2 18.81 -3.66 -3.50
N ASN A 3 18.41 -4.41 -2.46
CA ASN A 3 17.45 -5.51 -2.55
C ASN A 3 16.04 -5.03 -2.13
N SER A 4 15.74 -3.74 -2.28
CA SER A 4 14.43 -3.17 -1.99
C SER A 4 13.91 -2.46 -3.25
N CYS A 5 12.64 -2.70 -3.57
CA CYS A 5 11.95 -1.94 -4.59
C CYS A 5 11.60 -0.54 -4.02
N PRO A 6 11.89 0.57 -4.72
CA PRO A 6 11.56 1.91 -4.23
C PRO A 6 10.05 2.14 -4.08
N HIS A 7 9.22 1.37 -4.81
CA HIS A 7 7.77 1.50 -4.74
C HIS A 7 7.17 0.96 -3.44
N THR A 8 7.91 0.22 -2.59
CA THR A 8 7.36 -0.28 -1.31
C THR A 8 6.83 0.84 -0.41
N VAL A 9 7.40 2.06 -0.51
CA VAL A 9 6.91 3.24 0.23
C VAL A 9 5.44 3.57 -0.07
N ALA A 10 4.93 3.20 -1.24
CA ALA A 10 3.54 3.44 -1.64
C ALA A 10 2.57 2.37 -1.10
N ALA A 11 3.04 1.25 -0.57
CA ALA A 11 2.19 0.11 -0.19
C ALA A 11 1.17 0.45 0.91
N ALA A 12 1.57 1.20 1.94
CA ALA A 12 0.65 1.66 2.98
C ALA A 12 -0.42 2.60 2.41
N SER A 13 -0.02 3.56 1.58
CA SER A 13 -0.91 4.53 0.94
C SER A 13 -1.91 3.86 -0.02
N TYR A 14 -1.44 2.84 -0.74
CA TYR A 14 -2.26 1.97 -1.58
C TYR A 14 -3.33 1.24 -0.74
N LEU A 15 -2.91 0.55 0.32
CA LEU A 15 -3.82 -0.21 1.20
C LEU A 15 -4.84 0.68 1.94
N LEU A 16 -4.45 1.91 2.31
CA LEU A 16 -5.33 2.88 2.97
C LEU A 16 -6.25 3.63 2.00
N GLY A 17 -6.11 3.40 0.69
CA GLY A 17 -6.89 4.06 -0.35
C GLY A 17 -6.72 5.59 -0.33
N VAL A 18 -5.50 6.08 -0.11
CA VAL A 18 -5.17 7.52 -0.11
C VAL A 18 -4.41 7.96 -1.35
N LEU A 19 -3.96 7.02 -2.18
CA LEU A 19 -3.41 7.32 -3.50
C LEU A 19 -4.49 7.86 -4.43
N ARG A 20 -4.09 8.73 -5.37
CA ARG A 20 -4.97 9.11 -6.48
C ARG A 20 -5.28 7.88 -7.34
N PRO A 21 -6.41 7.86 -8.09
CA PRO A 21 -6.78 6.70 -8.89
C PRO A 21 -5.67 6.19 -9.82
N ALA A 22 -4.99 7.09 -10.54
CA ALA A 22 -3.89 6.74 -11.44
C ALA A 22 -2.68 6.13 -10.70
N GLU A 23 -2.33 6.65 -9.53
CA GLU A 23 -1.21 6.14 -8.71
C GLU A 23 -1.53 4.75 -8.13
N SER A 24 -2.79 4.54 -7.74
CA SER A 24 -3.28 3.25 -7.26
C SER A 24 -3.21 2.18 -8.36
N GLU A 25 -3.64 2.52 -9.57
CA GLU A 25 -3.57 1.63 -10.73
C GLU A 25 -2.13 1.32 -11.13
N GLU A 26 -1.26 2.33 -11.16
CA GLU A 26 0.17 2.15 -11.44
C GLU A 26 0.85 1.24 -10.41
N PHE A 27 0.64 1.50 -9.13
CA PHE A 27 1.20 0.67 -8.06
C PHE A 27 0.63 -0.75 -8.09
N GLY A 28 -0.68 -0.90 -8.34
CA GLY A 28 -1.33 -2.20 -8.48
C GLY A 28 -0.68 -3.06 -9.56
N ARG A 29 -0.53 -2.52 -10.78
CA ARG A 29 0.17 -3.18 -11.89
C ARG A 29 1.61 -3.52 -11.55
N HIS A 30 2.33 -2.63 -10.87
CA HIS A 30 3.70 -2.94 -10.43
C HIS A 30 3.77 -4.10 -9.42
N ALA A 31 2.86 -4.13 -8.43
CA ALA A 31 2.84 -5.14 -7.38
C ALA A 31 2.44 -6.54 -7.90
N GLU A 32 1.77 -6.61 -9.05
CA GLU A 32 1.51 -7.87 -9.76
C GLU A 32 2.80 -8.56 -10.18
N ASP A 33 3.86 -7.83 -10.53
CA ASP A 33 5.13 -8.42 -10.99
C ASP A 33 6.29 -8.27 -9.98
N CYS A 34 6.15 -7.41 -8.97
CA CYS A 34 7.21 -7.15 -8.01
C CYS A 34 7.06 -7.96 -6.71
N PRO A 35 7.94 -8.93 -6.41
CA PRO A 35 7.85 -9.74 -5.19
C PRO A 35 8.02 -8.90 -3.90
N TYR A 36 8.80 -7.81 -3.95
CA TYR A 36 9.01 -6.93 -2.80
C TYR A 36 7.74 -6.16 -2.44
N CYS A 37 7.06 -5.56 -3.42
CA CYS A 37 5.80 -4.86 -3.18
C CYS A 37 4.68 -5.83 -2.79
N ARG A 38 4.65 -7.03 -3.38
CA ARG A 38 3.68 -8.07 -3.00
C ARG A 38 3.86 -8.51 -1.54
N ARG A 39 5.12 -8.69 -1.10
CA ARG A 39 5.47 -8.98 0.29
C ARG A 39 5.07 -7.83 1.22
N GLU A 40 5.42 -6.59 0.87
CA GLU A 40 5.08 -5.40 1.65
C GLU A 40 3.56 -5.27 1.86
N ILE A 41 2.76 -5.51 0.80
CA ILE A 41 1.30 -5.52 0.88
C ILE A 41 0.79 -6.56 1.89
N VAL A 42 1.38 -7.76 1.91
CA VAL A 42 0.99 -8.82 2.84
C VAL A 42 1.37 -8.44 4.28
N GLU A 43 2.59 -7.94 4.49
CA GLU A 43 3.10 -7.57 5.81
C GLU A 43 2.35 -6.36 6.41
N LEU A 44 1.97 -5.38 5.59
CA LEU A 44 1.25 -4.18 6.04
C LEU A 44 -0.27 -4.34 6.15
N ARG A 45 -0.87 -5.39 5.57
CA ARG A 45 -2.33 -5.59 5.58
C ARG A 45 -2.95 -5.57 7.00
N PRO A 46 -2.38 -6.21 8.04
CA PRO A 46 -2.97 -6.19 9.37
C PRO A 46 -3.02 -4.79 9.99
N VAL A 47 -1.92 -4.04 9.91
CA VAL A 47 -1.84 -2.69 10.51
C VAL A 47 -2.69 -1.68 9.73
N THR A 48 -2.67 -1.74 8.40
CA THR A 48 -3.45 -0.83 7.54
C THR A 48 -4.96 -1.05 7.69
N ARG A 49 -5.40 -2.28 8.00
CA ARG A 49 -6.80 -2.54 8.37
C ARG A 49 -7.23 -1.74 9.59
N VAL A 50 -6.48 -1.84 10.70
CA VAL A 50 -6.79 -1.11 11.94
C VAL A 50 -6.75 0.41 11.71
N LEU A 51 -5.74 0.89 10.99
CA LEU A 51 -5.65 2.31 10.63
C LEU A 51 -6.82 2.77 9.74
N GLY A 52 -7.32 1.90 8.86
CA GLY A 52 -8.53 2.17 8.06
C GLY A 52 -9.78 2.34 8.93
N GLU A 53 -9.93 1.54 9.98
CA GLU A 53 -11.03 1.65 10.95
C GLU A 53 -10.96 2.96 11.74
N VAL A 54 -9.75 3.38 12.16
CA VAL A 54 -9.53 4.68 12.83
C VAL A 54 -9.82 5.84 11.88
N LYS A 55 -9.35 5.77 10.63
CA LYS A 55 -9.61 6.78 9.59
C LYS A 55 -11.12 6.95 9.33
N ALA A 56 -11.88 5.86 9.33
CA ALA A 56 -13.33 5.92 9.15
C ALA A 56 -14.03 6.64 10.31
N GLN A 57 -13.57 6.43 11.55
CA GLN A 57 -14.10 7.09 12.75
C GLN A 57 -13.73 8.58 12.81
N ALA A 58 -12.56 8.95 12.29
CA ALA A 58 -12.08 10.33 12.29
C ALA A 58 -12.69 11.21 11.19
N ARG A 59 -13.55 10.66 10.32
CA ARG A 59 -14.25 11.42 9.28
C ARG A 59 -15.45 12.15 9.92
N PRO A 60 -15.53 13.50 9.85
CA PRO A 60 -16.64 14.26 10.40
C PRO A 60 -17.96 13.98 9.69
#